data_AF-A0A6J8E1E1-F1
#
_entry.id   AF-A0A6J8E1E1-F1
#
_cell.length_a   1.000
_cell.length_b   1.000
_cell.length_c   1.000
_cell.angle_alpha   90.00
_cell.angle_beta   90.00
_cell.angle_gamma   90.00
#
_symmetry.space_group_name_H-M   'P 1'
#
loop_
_entity.id
_entity.type
_entity.pdbx_description
1 polymer ?
#
loop_
_entity_poly.entity_id
_entity_poly.type
_entity_poly.pdbx_seq_one_letter_code
_entity_poly.pdbx_strand_id
1 'polypeptide(L)'
;MANLLTKSDIYCGPCESQHLTNVAELWCPNCNEGLCSKCMEYHKVSKSSRMHKTITIENFTALPEFVRNIDHVCAIHNSVLELYCSVHEKVCCIDCVSTEHSECPGITSLAKVVQGVQESEFYHSVVKHIEEITEFGTKLQKNRTENLARLQQEKDLLFEKVKFKRTELTSHFDRLEEHLIQQIDSTIAQQSEQINEVVSRLRKKLSALKEYESQISTIKENATDIQVFWGLKKIENNVANEEKNLLCITEESVMKETSVKMKFTNKFERLIKDMKRMGNIELNKTSTNMHFSRTKSQIAKKLLDIQTGIENIKLTFVSKFQLPFDVDINICCCSILPDERVVMVNNNSSDDVGGMHIFSKNGEYQFRVVCSSTPFGLAVINKSDIAVSFYKERSIKIYDLENFNVKHVLLEGLTSLDYPSSQIVWFLLLEM
;
A
#
# COMPACT_ATOMS: atom_id res chain seq x y z
N MET A 1 -32.92 -34.64 25.26
CA MET A 1 -33.37 -33.24 25.33
C MET A 1 -32.62 -32.55 26.44
N ALA A 2 -31.40 -32.08 26.15
CA ALA A 2 -30.61 -31.30 27.08
C ALA A 2 -30.92 -29.83 26.81
N ASN A 3 -31.62 -29.18 27.74
CA ASN A 3 -31.82 -27.74 27.70
C ASN A 3 -30.45 -27.07 27.80
N LEU A 4 -30.08 -26.38 26.73
CA LEU A 4 -29.00 -25.41 26.72
C LEU A 4 -29.41 -24.26 27.66
N LEU A 5 -28.90 -24.29 28.88
CA LEU A 5 -28.87 -23.11 29.76
C LEU A 5 -27.99 -22.07 29.07
N THR A 6 -28.62 -21.08 28.44
CA THR A 6 -27.92 -19.90 27.94
C THR A 6 -27.61 -18.99 29.12
N LYS A 7 -26.38 -18.52 29.13
CA LYS A 7 -25.70 -17.93 30.28
C LYS A 7 -26.06 -16.44 30.41
N SER A 8 -27.21 -16.14 31.02
CA SER A 8 -27.46 -14.96 31.88
C SER A 8 -28.92 -14.98 32.36
N ASP A 9 -29.28 -15.95 33.20
CA ASP A 9 -30.60 -15.90 33.84
C ASP A 9 -30.61 -14.71 34.80
N ILE A 10 -31.31 -13.64 34.41
CA ILE A 10 -31.60 -12.52 35.33
C ILE A 10 -32.61 -13.06 36.33
N TYR A 11 -32.25 -13.08 37.60
CA TYR A 11 -33.13 -13.56 38.66
C TYR A 11 -34.11 -12.48 39.11
N CYS A 12 -35.19 -12.94 39.73
CA CYS A 12 -36.22 -12.07 40.29
C CYS A 12 -35.73 -11.44 41.61
N GLY A 13 -35.52 -10.13 41.64
CA GLY A 13 -34.95 -9.41 42.80
C GLY A 13 -35.72 -9.62 44.12
N PRO A 14 -37.07 -9.53 44.12
CA PRO A 14 -37.86 -9.84 45.32
C PRO A 14 -37.75 -11.29 45.78
N CYS A 15 -37.57 -12.23 44.85
CA CYS A 15 -37.37 -13.64 45.18
C CYS A 15 -35.96 -13.87 45.73
N GLU A 16 -34.94 -13.25 45.15
CA GLU A 16 -33.56 -13.33 45.63
C GLU A 16 -33.42 -12.76 47.05
N SER A 17 -34.13 -11.67 47.35
CA SER A 17 -34.20 -11.09 48.70
C SER A 17 -34.83 -12.03 49.74
N GLN A 18 -35.58 -13.04 49.28
CA GLN A 18 -36.14 -14.12 50.09
C GLN A 18 -35.36 -15.44 49.93
N HIS A 19 -34.15 -15.40 49.35
CA HIS A 19 -33.30 -16.55 49.05
C HIS A 19 -33.94 -17.59 48.10
N LEU A 20 -34.83 -17.14 47.21
CA LEU A 20 -35.46 -17.94 46.16
C LEU A 20 -34.82 -17.63 44.81
N THR A 21 -34.55 -18.65 43.99
CA THR A 21 -33.84 -18.54 42.70
C THR A 21 -34.78 -18.49 41.50
N ASN A 22 -35.94 -17.85 41.64
CA ASN A 22 -36.89 -17.72 40.54
C ASN A 22 -36.33 -16.82 39.44
N VAL A 23 -36.38 -17.26 38.19
CA VAL A 23 -35.92 -16.49 37.03
C VAL A 23 -36.92 -15.37 36.73
N ALA A 24 -36.40 -14.19 36.38
CA ALA A 24 -37.23 -13.06 35.95
C ALA A 24 -37.71 -13.25 34.51
N GLU A 25 -38.94 -12.85 34.24
CA GLU A 25 -39.51 -12.82 32.89
C GLU A 25 -39.61 -11.39 32.36
N LEU A 26 -39.75 -10.43 33.29
CA LEU A 26 -39.87 -9.01 33.00
C LEU A 26 -38.81 -8.22 33.77
N TRP A 27 -38.34 -7.14 33.19
CA TRP A 27 -37.54 -6.11 33.83
C TRP A 27 -38.41 -4.89 34.12
N CYS A 28 -38.26 -4.32 35.31
CA CYS A 28 -38.86 -3.04 35.68
C CYS A 28 -37.77 -1.96 35.76
N PRO A 29 -37.63 -1.06 34.75
CA PRO A 29 -36.62 0.00 34.77
C PRO A 29 -36.76 0.96 35.96
N ASN A 30 -38.00 1.20 36.41
CA ASN A 30 -38.27 2.09 37.55
C ASN A 30 -37.75 1.52 38.87
N CYS A 31 -37.81 0.19 39.04
CA CYS A 31 -37.29 -0.49 40.23
C CYS A 31 -35.86 -1.00 40.01
N ASN A 32 -35.35 -0.94 38.78
CA ASN A 32 -34.06 -1.49 38.38
C ASN A 32 -33.90 -2.97 38.77
N GLU A 33 -34.97 -3.75 38.64
CA GLU A 33 -35.03 -5.13 39.12
C GLU A 33 -35.78 -6.07 38.16
N GLY A 34 -35.37 -7.33 38.14
CA GLY A 34 -36.06 -8.42 37.46
C GLY A 34 -37.26 -8.94 38.27
N LEU A 35 -38.35 -9.28 37.59
CA LEU A 35 -39.59 -9.78 38.18
C LEU A 35 -40.02 -11.10 37.50
N CYS A 36 -40.27 -12.14 38.29
CA CYS A 36 -40.97 -13.35 37.83
C CYS A 36 -42.49 -13.11 37.74
N SER A 37 -43.22 -14.00 37.05
CA SER A 37 -44.69 -13.89 36.89
C SER A 37 -45.44 -13.55 38.18
N LYS A 38 -45.14 -14.25 39.29
CA LYS A 38 -45.80 -14.04 40.58
C LYS A 38 -45.47 -12.67 41.18
N CYS A 39 -44.21 -12.27 41.18
CA CYS A 39 -43.80 -10.96 41.69
C CYS A 39 -44.39 -9.82 40.85
N MET A 40 -44.58 -10.03 39.55
CA MET A 40 -45.23 -9.05 38.68
C MET A 40 -46.70 -8.83 39.04
N GLU A 41 -47.45 -9.87 39.38
CA GLU A 41 -48.85 -9.73 39.82
C GLU A 41 -48.95 -8.81 41.04
N TYR A 42 -48.08 -9.04 42.04
CA TYR A 42 -47.99 -8.17 43.21
C TYR A 42 -47.52 -6.75 42.86
N HIS A 43 -46.57 -6.64 41.92
CA HIS A 43 -46.06 -5.36 41.44
C HIS A 43 -47.14 -4.48 40.80
N LYS A 44 -48.09 -5.10 40.07
CA LYS A 44 -49.20 -4.39 39.41
C LYS A 44 -50.30 -3.95 40.37
N VAL A 45 -50.52 -4.66 41.47
CA VAL A 45 -51.59 -4.31 42.44
C VAL A 45 -51.09 -3.34 43.51
N SER A 46 -49.79 -3.31 43.78
CA SER A 46 -49.21 -2.40 44.77
C SER A 46 -49.35 -0.94 44.35
N LYS A 47 -49.79 -0.08 45.29
CA LYS A 47 -49.95 1.35 45.04
C LYS A 47 -48.65 2.02 44.58
N SER A 48 -47.50 1.57 45.08
CA SER A 48 -46.20 2.16 44.80
C SER A 48 -45.64 1.82 43.42
N SER A 49 -46.02 0.69 42.83
CA SER A 49 -45.41 0.17 41.59
C SER A 49 -46.39 -0.11 40.45
N ARG A 50 -47.70 0.00 40.69
CA ARG A 50 -48.75 -0.30 39.69
C ARG A 50 -48.64 0.50 38.39
N MET A 51 -47.95 1.65 38.40
CA MET A 51 -47.75 2.52 37.24
C MET A 51 -46.38 2.37 36.59
N HIS A 52 -45.50 1.53 37.13
CA HIS A 52 -44.20 1.28 36.52
C HIS A 52 -44.37 0.58 35.18
N LYS A 53 -43.54 0.97 34.22
CA LYS A 53 -43.46 0.26 32.94
C LYS A 53 -42.57 -0.96 33.11
N THR A 54 -42.92 -2.04 32.44
CA THR A 54 -42.11 -3.26 32.41
C THR A 54 -41.87 -3.70 30.99
N ILE A 55 -40.68 -4.22 30.73
CA ILE A 55 -40.26 -4.79 29.44
C ILE A 55 -39.86 -6.25 29.65
N THR A 56 -39.87 -7.07 28.60
CA THR A 56 -39.37 -8.45 28.71
C THR A 56 -37.87 -8.48 28.95
N ILE A 57 -37.37 -9.53 29.62
CA ILE A 57 -35.92 -9.74 29.77
C ILE A 57 -35.23 -9.83 28.41
N GLU A 58 -35.88 -10.41 27.40
CA GLU A 58 -35.39 -10.42 26.02
C GLU A 58 -35.20 -9.00 25.46
N ASN A 59 -36.18 -8.11 25.61
CA ASN A 59 -36.07 -6.73 25.14
C ASN A 59 -35.04 -5.93 25.94
N PHE A 60 -34.93 -6.18 27.24
CA PHE A 60 -33.90 -5.54 28.08
C PHE A 60 -32.49 -5.99 27.67
N THR A 61 -32.28 -7.29 27.47
CA THR A 61 -30.96 -7.82 27.07
C THR A 61 -30.58 -7.44 25.63
N ALA A 62 -31.56 -7.18 24.77
CA ALA A 62 -31.34 -6.65 23.42
C ALA A 62 -30.84 -5.19 23.38
N LEU A 63 -31.02 -4.41 24.45
CA LEU A 63 -30.45 -3.06 24.54
C LEU A 63 -28.91 -3.14 24.60
N PRO A 64 -28.17 -2.18 24.03
CA PRO A 64 -26.72 -2.12 24.18
C PRO A 64 -26.28 -2.09 25.65
N GLU A 65 -25.15 -2.70 25.97
CA GLU A 65 -24.65 -2.83 27.35
C GLU A 65 -24.53 -1.48 28.06
N PHE A 66 -23.98 -0.47 27.39
CA PHE A 66 -23.85 0.86 27.96
C PHE A 66 -25.20 1.52 28.28
N VAL A 67 -26.29 1.13 27.60
CA VAL A 67 -27.66 1.62 27.87
C VAL A 67 -28.24 0.91 29.08
N ARG A 68 -27.99 -0.40 29.22
CA ARG A 68 -28.46 -1.19 30.37
C ARG A 68 -27.82 -0.75 31.69
N ASN A 69 -26.60 -0.22 31.62
CA ASN A 69 -25.83 0.24 32.77
C ASN A 69 -26.04 1.74 33.08
N ILE A 70 -27.05 2.39 32.47
CA ILE A 70 -27.40 3.77 32.83
C ILE A 70 -28.17 3.75 34.14
N ASP A 71 -27.63 4.41 35.16
CA ASP A 71 -28.29 4.53 36.45
C ASP A 71 -29.59 5.33 36.34
N HIS A 72 -30.67 4.79 36.93
CA HIS A 72 -31.98 5.45 36.99
C HIS A 72 -32.18 6.23 38.30
N VAL A 73 -31.20 6.18 39.19
CA VAL A 73 -31.23 6.78 40.53
C VAL A 73 -30.07 7.75 40.67
N CYS A 74 -30.32 8.87 41.34
CA CYS A 74 -29.31 9.87 41.62
C CYS A 74 -28.26 9.31 42.58
N ALA A 75 -26.98 9.36 42.20
CA ALA A 75 -25.88 8.90 43.02
C ALA A 75 -25.73 9.65 44.37
N ILE A 76 -26.24 10.89 44.45
CA ILE A 76 -26.12 11.75 45.64
C ILE A 76 -27.30 11.53 46.60
N HIS A 77 -28.52 11.55 46.06
CA HIS A 77 -29.74 11.59 46.87
C HIS A 77 -30.49 10.26 46.94
N ASN A 78 -30.04 9.25 46.19
CA ASN A 78 -30.69 7.94 46.06
C ASN A 78 -32.18 8.05 45.65
N SER A 79 -32.53 9.12 44.91
CA SER A 79 -33.87 9.44 44.41
C SER A 79 -33.93 9.25 42.89
N VAL A 80 -35.11 8.93 42.34
CA VAL A 80 -35.29 8.65 40.90
C VAL A 80 -34.93 9.86 40.03
N LEU A 81 -34.22 9.62 38.93
CA LEU A 81 -33.88 10.62 37.92
C LEU A 81 -35.05 10.79 36.94
N GLU A 82 -35.84 11.86 37.11
CA GLU A 82 -37.05 12.10 36.31
C GLU A 82 -37.12 13.51 35.71
N LEU A 83 -36.18 14.39 36.08
CA LEU A 83 -36.09 15.77 35.62
C LEU A 83 -34.83 15.94 34.76
N TYR A 84 -34.83 16.93 33.89
CA TYR A 84 -33.70 17.34 33.06
C TYR A 84 -33.46 18.83 33.23
N CYS A 85 -32.21 19.19 33.50
CA CYS A 85 -31.75 20.57 33.55
C CYS A 85 -31.09 20.94 32.22
N SER A 86 -31.71 21.85 31.46
CA SER A 86 -31.15 22.33 30.18
C SER A 86 -29.93 23.25 30.34
N VAL A 87 -29.73 23.85 31.53
CA VAL A 87 -28.56 24.70 31.79
C VAL A 87 -27.28 23.87 32.00
N HIS A 88 -27.42 22.72 32.67
CA HIS A 88 -26.30 21.83 33.00
C HIS A 88 -26.25 20.58 32.14
N GLU A 89 -27.23 20.42 31.23
CA GLU A 89 -27.42 19.27 30.34
C GLU A 89 -27.41 17.91 31.06
N LYS A 90 -27.97 17.86 32.26
CA LYS A 90 -27.96 16.66 33.12
C LYS A 90 -29.37 16.24 33.51
N VAL A 91 -29.53 14.93 33.70
CA VAL A 91 -30.70 14.35 34.37
C VAL A 91 -30.54 14.49 35.89
N CYS A 92 -31.63 14.84 36.55
CA CYS A 92 -31.66 15.24 37.96
C CYS A 92 -32.85 14.58 38.67
N CYS A 93 -32.72 14.36 39.99
CA CYS A 93 -33.86 14.04 40.87
C CYS A 93 -34.47 15.34 41.45
N ILE A 94 -35.60 15.21 42.14
CA ILE A 94 -36.29 16.35 42.79
C ILE A 94 -35.42 17.07 43.83
N ASP A 95 -34.56 16.32 44.53
CA ASP A 95 -33.68 16.86 45.56
C ASP A 95 -32.56 17.70 44.93
N CYS A 96 -31.95 17.23 43.84
CA CYS A 96 -30.99 18.01 43.04
C CYS A 96 -31.60 19.32 42.53
N VAL A 97 -32.88 19.32 42.18
CA VAL A 97 -33.59 20.55 41.76
C VAL A 97 -33.79 21.50 42.93
N SER A 98 -34.01 20.99 44.13
CA SER A 98 -34.22 21.81 45.32
C SER A 98 -32.92 22.36 45.91
N THR A 99 -31.78 21.71 45.62
CA THR A 99 -30.45 22.10 46.14
C THR A 99 -29.62 22.81 45.06
N GLU A 100 -29.12 22.06 44.09
CA GLU A 100 -28.12 22.48 43.11
C GLU A 100 -28.69 23.17 41.87
N HIS A 101 -29.97 22.95 41.57
CA HIS A 101 -30.63 23.54 40.41
C HIS A 101 -31.84 24.41 40.76
N SER A 102 -31.93 24.89 42.00
CA SER A 102 -33.07 25.68 42.50
C SER A 102 -33.26 27.00 41.76
N GLU A 103 -32.15 27.58 41.28
CA GLU A 103 -32.13 28.82 40.50
C GLU A 103 -32.08 28.57 38.98
N CYS A 104 -32.07 27.32 38.51
CA CYS A 104 -31.99 27.01 37.09
C CYS A 104 -33.35 27.24 36.39
N PRO A 105 -33.46 28.16 35.42
CA PRO A 105 -34.74 28.48 34.76
C PRO A 105 -35.25 27.37 33.81
N GLY A 106 -34.45 26.33 33.58
CA GLY A 106 -34.63 25.36 32.50
C GLY A 106 -34.86 23.92 32.95
N ILE A 107 -35.56 23.72 34.07
CA ILE A 107 -35.93 22.39 34.57
C ILE A 107 -37.22 21.90 33.89
N THR A 108 -37.17 20.71 33.30
CA THR A 108 -38.33 20.08 32.66
C THR A 108 -38.35 18.59 32.95
N SER A 109 -39.53 17.96 32.90
CA SER A 109 -39.65 16.50 33.02
C SER A 109 -38.90 15.80 31.88
N LEU A 110 -38.05 14.82 32.23
CA LEU A 110 -37.33 14.00 31.27
C LEU A 110 -38.30 13.31 30.29
N ALA A 111 -39.48 12.88 30.75
CA ALA A 111 -40.49 12.27 29.90
C ALA A 111 -40.96 13.23 28.79
N LYS A 112 -41.05 14.54 29.06
CA LYS A 112 -41.40 15.56 28.05
C LYS A 112 -40.24 15.84 27.11
N VAL A 113 -39.00 15.80 27.60
CA VAL A 113 -37.80 15.97 26.75
C VAL A 113 -37.68 14.79 25.78
N VAL A 114 -37.89 13.57 26.27
CA VAL A 114 -37.82 12.34 25.46
C VAL A 114 -38.99 12.23 24.48
N GLN A 115 -40.17 12.77 24.82
CA GLN A 115 -41.30 12.93 23.89
C GLN A 115 -40.88 13.86 22.75
N GLY A 116 -40.58 13.27 21.59
CA GLY A 116 -40.12 13.99 20.41
C GLY A 116 -38.62 13.88 20.13
N VAL A 117 -37.83 13.16 20.95
CA VAL A 117 -36.40 12.92 20.62
C VAL A 117 -36.25 12.15 19.31
N GLN A 118 -37.12 11.16 19.06
CA GLN A 118 -37.11 10.41 17.80
C GLN A 118 -37.47 11.27 16.58
N GLU A 119 -38.16 12.39 16.80
CA GLU A 119 -38.53 13.39 15.79
C GLU A 119 -37.60 14.62 15.83
N SER A 120 -36.60 14.61 16.73
CA SER A 120 -35.71 15.75 16.92
C SER A 120 -34.68 15.83 15.80
N GLU A 121 -34.30 17.07 15.49
CA GLU A 121 -33.23 17.35 14.52
C GLU A 121 -31.91 16.67 14.93
N PHE A 122 -31.66 16.52 16.24
CA PHE A 122 -30.50 15.82 16.78
C PHE A 122 -30.49 14.34 16.39
N TYR A 123 -31.58 13.62 16.65
CA TYR A 123 -31.69 12.19 16.32
C TYR A 123 -31.49 11.96 14.81
N HIS A 124 -32.19 12.73 13.97
CA HIS A 124 -32.04 12.63 12.53
C HIS A 124 -30.64 13.00 12.05
N SER A 125 -29.97 13.98 12.66
CA SER A 125 -28.59 14.34 12.32
C SER A 125 -27.60 13.23 12.65
N VAL A 126 -27.76 12.54 13.78
CA VAL A 126 -26.86 11.45 14.16
C VAL A 126 -27.06 10.27 13.21
N VAL A 127 -28.31 9.88 12.96
CA VAL A 127 -28.64 8.81 12.00
C VAL A 127 -28.08 9.12 10.61
N LYS A 128 -28.34 10.33 10.09
CA LYS A 128 -27.82 10.75 8.79
C LYS A 128 -26.30 10.76 8.71
N HIS A 129 -25.62 11.19 9.78
CA HIS A 129 -24.15 11.19 9.79
C HIS A 129 -23.58 9.76 9.74
N ILE A 130 -24.22 8.82 10.43
CA ILE A 130 -23.86 7.40 10.37
C ILE A 130 -24.08 6.87 8.95
N GLU A 131 -25.19 7.20 8.30
CA GLU A 131 -25.47 6.80 6.92
C GLU A 131 -24.41 7.36 5.94
N GLU A 132 -24.07 8.64 6.02
CA GLU A 132 -23.06 9.29 5.18
C GLU A 132 -21.67 8.64 5.34
N ILE A 133 -21.26 8.36 6.58
CA ILE A 133 -19.97 7.68 6.85
C ILE A 133 -20.01 6.25 6.30
N THR A 134 -21.12 5.54 6.48
CA THR A 134 -21.27 4.15 6.01
C THR A 134 -21.24 4.09 4.48
N GLU A 135 -21.94 5.01 3.81
CA GLU A 135 -21.92 5.09 2.34
C GLU A 135 -20.53 5.45 1.81
N PHE A 136 -19.83 6.39 2.44
CA PHE A 136 -18.45 6.69 2.06
C PHE A 136 -17.51 5.51 2.32
N GLY A 137 -17.65 4.84 3.46
CA GLY A 137 -16.85 3.67 3.83
C GLY A 137 -17.03 2.51 2.84
N THR A 138 -18.27 2.24 2.41
CA THR A 138 -18.56 1.22 1.38
C THR A 138 -17.98 1.60 0.01
N LYS A 139 -18.05 2.87 -0.39
CA LYS A 139 -17.39 3.37 -1.61
C LYS A 139 -15.86 3.20 -1.54
N LEU A 140 -15.25 3.52 -0.40
CA LEU A 140 -13.81 3.36 -0.17
C LEU A 140 -13.40 1.89 -0.23
N GLN A 141 -14.16 1.01 0.43
CA GLN A 141 -13.94 -0.42 0.38
C GLN A 141 -13.99 -0.94 -1.05
N LYS A 142 -15.05 -0.59 -1.80
CA LYS A 142 -15.20 -0.97 -3.21
C LYS A 142 -14.02 -0.51 -4.07
N ASN A 143 -13.60 0.76 -3.94
CA ASN A 143 -12.45 1.28 -4.67
C ASN A 143 -11.16 0.49 -4.38
N ARG A 144 -10.92 0.12 -3.12
CA ARG A 144 -9.74 -0.67 -2.75
C ARG A 144 -9.80 -2.09 -3.27
N THR A 145 -10.98 -2.73 -3.23
CA THR A 145 -11.18 -4.07 -3.80
C THR A 145 -10.99 -4.08 -5.31
N GLU A 146 -11.55 -3.10 -6.03
CA GLU A 146 -11.36 -2.97 -7.49
C GLU A 146 -9.89 -2.70 -7.85
N ASN A 147 -9.19 -1.85 -7.09
CA ASN A 147 -7.77 -1.60 -7.32
C ASN A 147 -6.93 -2.87 -7.11
N LEU A 148 -7.25 -3.67 -6.09
CA LEU A 148 -6.59 -4.96 -5.86
C LEU A 148 -6.84 -5.95 -7.01
N ALA A 149 -8.08 -6.03 -7.49
CA ALA A 149 -8.42 -6.87 -8.64
C ALA A 149 -7.66 -6.44 -9.91
N ARG A 150 -7.59 -5.13 -10.18
CA ARG A 150 -6.81 -4.59 -11.29
C ARG A 150 -5.32 -4.89 -11.15
N LEU A 151 -4.74 -4.74 -9.96
CA LEU A 151 -3.33 -5.05 -9.71
C LEU A 151 -3.04 -6.54 -9.97
N GLN A 152 -3.97 -7.42 -9.61
CA GLN A 152 -3.85 -8.86 -9.90
C GLN A 152 -3.91 -9.15 -11.41
N GLN A 153 -4.81 -8.50 -12.15
CA GLN A 153 -4.86 -8.61 -13.61
C GLN A 153 -3.58 -8.07 -14.28
N GLU A 154 -3.05 -6.94 -13.80
CA GLU A 154 -1.79 -6.37 -14.30
C GLU A 154 -0.61 -7.32 -14.06
N LYS A 155 -0.56 -7.98 -12.90
CA LYS A 155 0.43 -9.03 -12.62
C LYS A 155 0.34 -10.17 -13.64
N ASP A 156 -0.86 -10.65 -13.94
CA ASP A 156 -1.04 -11.76 -14.87
C ASP A 156 -0.63 -11.36 -16.30
N LEU A 157 -0.97 -10.14 -16.74
CA LEU A 157 -0.50 -9.57 -18.01
C LEU A 157 1.03 -9.42 -18.06
N LEU A 158 1.67 -9.01 -16.96
CA LEU A 158 3.13 -8.94 -16.88
C LEU A 158 3.76 -10.34 -17.00
N PHE A 159 3.17 -11.36 -16.38
CA PHE A 159 3.62 -12.74 -16.55
C PHE A 159 3.48 -13.22 -17.99
N GLU A 160 2.38 -12.90 -18.67
CA GLU A 160 2.22 -13.22 -20.09
C GLU A 160 3.27 -12.52 -20.95
N LYS A 161 3.55 -11.24 -20.69
CA LYS A 161 4.61 -10.49 -21.40
C LYS A 161 5.99 -11.12 -21.22
N VAL A 162 6.33 -11.55 -19.99
CA VAL A 162 7.60 -12.24 -19.72
C VAL A 162 7.67 -13.58 -20.45
N LYS A 163 6.59 -14.37 -20.42
CA LYS A 163 6.51 -15.64 -21.16
C LYS A 163 6.64 -15.43 -22.66
N PHE A 164 5.92 -14.45 -23.21
CA PHE A 164 5.99 -14.09 -24.63
C PHE A 164 7.41 -13.72 -25.04
N LYS A 165 8.09 -12.87 -24.27
CA LYS A 165 9.49 -12.48 -24.55
C LYS A 165 10.45 -13.66 -24.48
N ARG A 166 10.24 -14.61 -23.55
CA ARG A 166 11.02 -15.85 -23.51
C ARG A 166 10.80 -16.68 -24.77
N THR A 167 9.56 -16.90 -25.19
CA THR A 167 9.24 -17.67 -26.39
C THR A 167 9.85 -17.03 -27.63
N GLU A 168 9.76 -15.70 -27.76
CA GLU A 168 10.37 -14.94 -28.86
C GLU A 168 11.90 -15.16 -28.93
N LEU A 169 12.59 -15.12 -27.78
CA LEU A 169 14.02 -15.40 -27.72
C LEU A 169 14.35 -16.84 -28.09
N THR A 170 13.61 -17.82 -27.56
CA THR A 170 13.80 -19.24 -27.87
C THR A 170 13.64 -19.49 -29.37
N SER A 171 12.54 -19.05 -29.98
CA SER A 171 12.31 -19.23 -31.42
C SER A 171 13.37 -18.54 -32.29
N HIS A 172 13.94 -17.43 -31.82
CA HIS A 172 15.06 -16.79 -32.51
C HIS A 172 16.33 -17.65 -32.45
N PHE A 173 16.66 -18.22 -31.29
CA PHE A 173 17.80 -19.12 -31.14
C PHE A 173 17.64 -20.41 -31.92
N ASP A 174 16.44 -21.01 -31.92
CA ASP A 174 16.13 -22.22 -32.71
C ASP A 174 16.42 -21.96 -34.20
N ARG A 175 15.98 -20.82 -34.73
CA ARG A 175 16.26 -20.44 -36.13
C ARG A 175 17.75 -20.23 -36.42
N LEU A 176 18.51 -19.67 -35.46
CA LEU A 176 19.95 -19.48 -35.62
C LEU A 176 20.69 -20.83 -35.60
N GLU A 177 20.25 -21.75 -34.76
CA GLU A 177 20.76 -23.13 -34.69
C GLU A 177 20.48 -23.87 -36.01
N GLU A 178 19.23 -23.88 -36.47
CA GLU A 178 18.83 -24.52 -37.73
C GLU A 178 19.65 -23.98 -38.91
N HIS A 179 19.80 -22.66 -39.01
CA HIS A 179 20.58 -22.04 -40.07
C HIS A 179 22.06 -22.46 -40.00
N LEU A 180 22.65 -22.51 -38.81
CA LEU A 180 24.05 -22.91 -38.66
C LEU A 180 24.25 -24.40 -39.00
N ILE A 181 23.32 -25.27 -38.61
CA ILE A 181 23.35 -26.69 -38.96
C ILE A 181 23.26 -26.85 -40.48
N GLN A 182 22.32 -26.15 -41.14
CA GLN A 182 22.21 -26.17 -42.60
C GLN A 182 23.48 -25.67 -43.30
N GLN A 183 24.16 -24.67 -42.75
CA GLN A 183 25.44 -24.20 -43.28
C GLN A 183 26.56 -25.24 -43.13
N ILE A 184 26.60 -25.96 -42.00
CA ILE A 184 27.55 -27.06 -41.78
C ILE A 184 27.27 -28.18 -42.78
N ASP A 185 26.03 -28.63 -42.89
CA ASP A 185 25.62 -29.73 -43.76
C ASP A 185 25.90 -29.42 -45.24
N SER A 186 25.54 -28.23 -45.70
CA SER A 186 25.81 -27.80 -47.08
C SER A 186 27.31 -27.71 -47.39
N THR A 187 28.11 -27.18 -46.45
CA THR A 187 29.57 -27.10 -46.61
C THR A 187 30.19 -28.49 -46.68
N ILE A 188 29.79 -29.40 -45.79
CA ILE A 188 30.29 -30.78 -45.78
C ILE A 188 29.83 -31.54 -47.02
N ALA A 189 28.57 -31.39 -47.44
CA ALA A 189 28.04 -32.02 -48.66
C ALA A 189 28.83 -31.58 -49.89
N GLN A 190 29.07 -30.28 -50.06
CA GLN A 190 29.84 -29.74 -51.18
C GLN A 190 31.27 -30.27 -51.21
N GLN A 191 31.95 -30.32 -50.05
CA GLN A 191 33.30 -30.88 -49.97
C GLN A 191 33.31 -32.40 -50.23
N SER A 192 32.27 -33.10 -49.76
CA SER A 192 32.15 -34.55 -49.97
C SER A 192 31.90 -34.88 -51.45
N GLU A 193 31.12 -34.06 -52.16
CA GLU A 193 30.91 -34.19 -53.60
C GLU A 193 32.24 -34.03 -54.36
N GLN A 194 33.00 -32.99 -54.08
CA GLN A 194 34.32 -32.75 -54.70
C GLN A 194 35.30 -33.93 -54.45
N ILE A 195 35.35 -34.44 -53.22
CA ILE A 195 36.19 -35.61 -52.91
C ILE A 195 35.69 -36.86 -53.64
N ASN A 196 34.39 -37.09 -53.69
CA ASN A 196 33.80 -38.26 -54.37
C ASN A 196 34.05 -38.25 -55.89
N GLU A 197 34.04 -37.08 -56.52
CA GLU A 197 34.41 -36.94 -57.94
C GLU A 197 35.84 -37.39 -58.19
N VAL A 198 36.78 -36.98 -57.33
CA VAL A 198 38.20 -37.39 -57.42
C VAL A 198 38.34 -38.89 -57.19
N VAL A 199 37.69 -39.44 -56.16
CA VAL A 199 37.69 -40.88 -55.88
C VAL A 199 37.12 -41.66 -57.07
N SER A 200 36.06 -41.17 -57.71
CA SER A 200 35.47 -41.78 -58.92
C SER A 200 36.44 -41.77 -60.10
N ARG A 201 37.12 -40.64 -60.35
CA ARG A 201 38.18 -40.55 -61.37
C ARG A 201 39.28 -41.58 -61.11
N LEU A 202 39.82 -41.63 -59.88
CA LEU A 202 40.86 -42.57 -59.49
C LEU A 202 40.43 -44.03 -59.62
N ARG A 203 39.19 -44.37 -59.23
CA ARG A 203 38.65 -45.74 -59.39
C ARG A 203 38.64 -46.18 -60.85
N LYS A 204 38.17 -45.34 -61.77
CA LYS A 204 38.15 -45.64 -63.22
C LYS A 204 39.55 -45.91 -63.76
N LYS A 205 40.53 -45.14 -63.29
CA LYS A 205 41.94 -45.26 -63.68
C LYS A 205 42.56 -46.56 -63.15
N LEU A 206 42.33 -46.87 -61.88
CA LEU A 206 42.77 -48.13 -61.27
C LEU A 206 42.14 -49.36 -61.93
N SER A 207 40.85 -49.30 -62.33
CA SER A 207 40.24 -50.41 -63.07
C SER A 207 40.85 -50.63 -64.45
N ALA A 208 41.23 -49.56 -65.17
CA ALA A 208 41.91 -49.68 -66.46
C ALA A 208 43.29 -50.36 -66.32
N LEU A 209 44.05 -50.02 -65.27
CA LEU A 209 45.33 -50.66 -64.98
C LEU A 209 45.19 -52.15 -64.65
N LYS A 210 44.17 -52.53 -63.86
CA LYS A 210 43.87 -53.95 -63.58
C LYS A 210 43.47 -54.72 -64.84
N GLU A 211 42.73 -54.08 -65.73
CA GLU A 211 42.37 -54.67 -67.02
C GLU A 211 43.62 -54.92 -67.88
N TYR A 212 44.56 -53.97 -67.92
CA TYR A 212 45.85 -54.17 -68.59
C TYR A 212 46.67 -55.31 -67.98
N GLU A 213 46.66 -55.47 -66.66
CA GLU A 213 47.31 -56.60 -65.98
C GLU A 213 46.71 -57.96 -66.39
N SER A 214 45.37 -58.03 -66.47
CA SER A 214 44.67 -59.22 -66.97
C SER A 214 45.03 -59.52 -68.43
N GLN A 215 45.05 -58.49 -69.29
CA GLN A 215 45.41 -58.63 -70.70
C GLN A 215 46.85 -59.12 -70.87
N ILE A 216 47.81 -58.60 -70.10
CA ILE A 216 49.20 -59.07 -70.11
C ILE A 216 49.27 -60.56 -69.76
N SER A 217 48.52 -61.00 -68.74
CA SER A 217 48.48 -62.41 -68.32
C SER A 217 47.93 -63.30 -69.43
N THR A 218 46.84 -62.90 -70.08
CA THR A 218 46.26 -63.65 -71.21
C THR A 218 47.20 -63.72 -72.42
N ILE A 219 47.86 -62.60 -72.75
CA ILE A 219 48.86 -62.54 -73.85
C ILE A 219 50.01 -63.49 -73.58
N LYS A 220 50.51 -63.53 -72.34
CA LYS A 220 51.62 -64.40 -71.94
C LYS A 220 51.29 -65.89 -72.11
N GLU A 221 50.06 -66.29 -71.82
CA GLU A 221 49.65 -67.69 -71.83
C GLU A 221 49.25 -68.21 -73.22
N ASN A 222 48.71 -67.34 -74.09
CA ASN A 222 47.98 -67.79 -75.28
C ASN A 222 48.42 -67.16 -76.62
N ALA A 223 49.30 -66.16 -76.64
CA ALA A 223 49.62 -65.41 -77.86
C ALA A 223 50.91 -65.89 -78.56
N THR A 224 50.99 -65.65 -79.88
CA THR A 224 52.21 -65.88 -80.68
C THR A 224 53.26 -64.78 -80.47
N ASP A 225 54.53 -65.05 -80.75
CA ASP A 225 55.64 -64.10 -80.52
C ASP A 225 55.40 -62.69 -81.09
N ILE A 226 54.84 -62.59 -82.30
CA ILE A 226 54.55 -61.29 -82.93
C ILE A 226 53.38 -60.56 -82.26
N GLN A 227 52.37 -61.31 -81.78
CA GLN A 227 51.23 -60.75 -81.05
C GLN A 227 51.64 -60.31 -79.64
N VAL A 228 52.56 -61.03 -78.99
CA VAL A 228 53.15 -60.64 -77.71
C VAL A 228 53.88 -59.30 -77.85
N PHE A 229 54.76 -59.16 -78.83
CA PHE A 229 55.54 -57.93 -79.01
C PHE A 229 54.64 -56.70 -79.25
N TRP A 230 53.72 -56.77 -80.23
CA TRP A 230 52.83 -55.65 -80.55
C TRP A 230 51.79 -55.37 -79.45
N GLY A 231 51.27 -56.42 -78.81
CA GLY A 231 50.32 -56.30 -77.69
C GLY A 231 50.95 -55.61 -76.49
N LEU A 232 52.15 -56.04 -76.08
CA LEU A 232 52.88 -55.41 -74.98
C LEU A 232 53.27 -53.96 -75.31
N LYS A 233 53.74 -53.67 -76.52
CA LYS A 233 54.08 -52.29 -76.91
C LYS A 233 52.87 -51.35 -76.86
N LYS A 234 51.69 -51.86 -77.23
CA LYS A 234 50.44 -51.10 -77.13
C LYS A 234 50.03 -50.85 -75.68
N ILE A 235 50.12 -51.88 -74.82
CA ILE A 235 49.79 -51.75 -73.39
C ILE A 235 50.78 -50.80 -72.70
N GLU A 236 52.07 -50.87 -73.00
CA GLU A 236 53.11 -49.96 -72.49
C GLU A 236 52.76 -48.49 -72.77
N ASN A 237 52.37 -48.16 -74.00
CA ASN A 237 51.94 -46.80 -74.34
C ASN A 237 50.67 -46.37 -73.59
N ASN A 238 49.71 -47.27 -73.39
CA ASN A 238 48.48 -46.98 -72.65
C ASN A 238 48.75 -46.77 -71.15
N VAL A 239 49.64 -47.58 -70.55
CA VAL A 239 50.07 -47.44 -69.16
C VAL A 239 50.80 -46.12 -68.95
N ALA A 240 51.73 -45.76 -69.84
CA ALA A 240 52.43 -44.47 -69.79
C ALA A 240 51.45 -43.27 -69.87
N ASN A 241 50.38 -43.40 -70.66
CA ASN A 241 49.33 -42.39 -70.72
C ASN A 241 48.54 -42.31 -69.41
N GLU A 242 48.22 -43.44 -68.77
CA GLU A 242 47.52 -43.44 -67.48
C GLU A 242 48.39 -42.97 -66.32
N GLU A 243 49.69 -43.26 -66.34
CA GLU A 243 50.67 -42.70 -65.40
C GLU A 243 50.71 -41.17 -65.48
N LYS A 244 50.78 -40.61 -66.70
CA LYS A 244 50.72 -39.16 -66.90
C LYS A 244 49.42 -38.54 -66.37
N ASN A 245 48.29 -39.20 -66.59
CA ASN A 245 46.99 -38.75 -66.06
C ASN A 245 46.93 -38.78 -64.52
N LEU A 246 47.51 -39.81 -63.90
CA LEU A 246 47.59 -39.91 -62.43
C LEU A 246 48.50 -38.82 -61.85
N LEU A 247 49.64 -38.55 -62.49
CA LEU A 247 50.53 -37.45 -62.14
C LEU A 247 49.80 -36.10 -62.19
N CYS A 248 48.99 -35.85 -63.22
CA CYS A 248 48.17 -34.64 -63.29
C CYS A 248 47.18 -34.53 -62.12
N ILE A 249 46.53 -35.62 -61.69
CA ILE A 249 45.60 -35.59 -60.54
C ILE A 249 46.36 -35.28 -59.23
N THR A 250 47.59 -35.76 -59.08
CA THR A 250 48.41 -35.49 -57.89
C THR A 250 48.99 -34.07 -57.86
N GLU A 251 49.27 -33.49 -59.02
CA GLU A 251 49.78 -32.12 -59.15
C GLU A 251 48.66 -31.07 -59.15
N GLU A 252 47.43 -31.47 -59.51
CA GLU A 252 46.22 -30.65 -59.34
C GLU A 252 46.05 -30.23 -57.87
N SER A 253 45.61 -28.98 -57.64
CA SER A 253 45.33 -28.43 -56.30
C SER A 253 44.18 -29.11 -55.54
N VAL A 254 43.74 -30.26 -56.02
CA VAL A 254 42.55 -31.02 -55.66
C VAL A 254 42.89 -32.08 -54.58
N MET A 255 44.15 -32.48 -54.45
CA MET A 255 44.64 -33.38 -53.39
C MET A 255 44.99 -32.62 -52.10
N LYS A 256 44.04 -31.84 -51.57
CA LYS A 256 44.19 -31.14 -50.28
C LYS A 256 43.45 -31.88 -49.18
N GLU A 257 44.07 -31.97 -48.01
CA GLU A 257 43.40 -32.44 -46.81
C GLU A 257 42.48 -31.32 -46.28
N THR A 258 41.16 -31.53 -46.38
CA THR A 258 40.16 -30.56 -45.94
C THR A 258 39.70 -30.88 -44.53
N SER A 259 39.73 -29.88 -43.63
CA SER A 259 39.10 -29.96 -42.31
C SER A 259 38.17 -28.77 -42.09
N VAL A 260 37.00 -29.04 -41.49
CA VAL A 260 36.00 -28.01 -41.18
C VAL A 260 36.10 -27.67 -39.69
N LYS A 261 36.25 -26.38 -39.36
CA LYS A 261 36.28 -25.87 -37.98
C LYS A 261 35.19 -24.83 -37.80
N MET A 262 34.38 -24.99 -36.76
CA MET A 262 33.33 -24.05 -36.38
C MET A 262 33.79 -23.20 -35.19
N LYS A 263 33.45 -21.90 -35.22
CA LYS A 263 33.69 -20.96 -34.11
C LYS A 263 32.45 -20.10 -33.90
N PHE A 264 32.05 -19.96 -32.64
CA PHE A 264 30.99 -19.02 -32.26
C PHE A 264 31.49 -17.58 -32.38
N THR A 265 30.56 -16.66 -32.58
CA THR A 265 30.90 -15.23 -32.62
C THR A 265 31.14 -14.71 -31.20
N ASN A 266 32.09 -13.79 -31.03
CA ASN A 266 32.35 -13.14 -29.74
C ASN A 266 31.10 -12.46 -29.15
N LYS A 267 30.17 -12.02 -30.00
CA LYS A 267 28.89 -11.43 -29.56
C LYS A 267 28.01 -12.45 -28.84
N PHE A 268 27.92 -13.67 -29.38
CA PHE A 268 27.15 -14.75 -28.76
C PHE A 268 27.74 -15.15 -27.40
N GLU A 269 29.07 -15.28 -27.31
CA GLU A 269 29.74 -15.62 -26.04
C GLU A 269 29.57 -14.53 -24.97
N ARG A 270 29.59 -13.25 -25.36
CA ARG A 270 29.35 -12.13 -24.44
C ARG A 270 27.90 -12.07 -23.97
N LEU A 271 26.95 -12.30 -24.87
CA LEU A 271 25.52 -12.27 -24.54
C LEU A 271 25.17 -13.21 -23.37
N ILE A 272 25.73 -14.42 -23.37
CA ILE A 272 25.53 -15.42 -22.31
C ILE A 272 26.14 -14.94 -20.97
N LYS A 273 27.28 -14.25 -21.01
CA LYS A 273 28.00 -13.79 -19.81
C LYS A 273 27.39 -12.52 -19.20
N ASP A 274 26.91 -11.61 -20.05
CA ASP A 274 26.52 -10.26 -19.63
C ASP A 274 25.05 -10.18 -19.18
N MET A 275 24.18 -11.09 -19.66
CA MET A 275 22.75 -11.06 -19.34
C MET A 275 22.45 -11.69 -17.96
N LYS A 276 22.39 -10.86 -16.90
CA LYS A 276 22.09 -11.29 -15.52
C LYS A 276 20.61 -11.18 -15.11
N ARG A 277 19.83 -10.34 -15.77
CA ARG A 277 18.41 -10.08 -15.48
C ARG A 277 17.64 -9.78 -16.76
N MET A 278 16.38 -10.20 -16.81
CA MET A 278 15.50 -9.94 -17.96
C MET A 278 14.84 -8.56 -17.95
N GLY A 279 14.66 -7.98 -16.77
CA GLY A 279 13.99 -6.69 -16.63
C GLY A 279 13.94 -6.22 -15.17
N ASN A 280 13.39 -5.03 -14.97
CA ASN A 280 13.14 -4.44 -13.66
C ASN A 280 11.63 -4.20 -13.50
N ILE A 281 11.15 -4.20 -12.26
CA ILE A 281 9.76 -3.86 -11.93
C ILE A 281 9.75 -2.47 -11.30
N GLU A 282 8.93 -1.57 -11.82
CA GLU A 282 8.74 -0.23 -11.30
C GLU A 282 7.32 -0.10 -10.73
N LEU A 283 7.20 0.47 -9.53
CA LEU A 283 5.93 0.66 -8.84
C LEU A 283 5.59 2.15 -8.81
N ASN A 284 4.55 2.54 -9.54
CA ASN A 284 4.03 3.90 -9.52
C ASN A 284 2.79 3.96 -8.62
N LYS A 285 2.84 4.79 -7.59
CA LYS A 285 1.72 5.05 -6.68
C LYS A 285 1.19 6.45 -6.93
N THR A 286 -0.06 6.57 -7.33
CA THR A 286 -0.76 7.85 -7.45
C THR A 286 -1.81 7.98 -6.37
N SER A 287 -1.96 9.19 -5.83
CA SER A 287 -2.99 9.48 -4.84
C SER A 287 -4.39 9.32 -5.45
N THR A 288 -5.29 8.70 -4.70
CA THR A 288 -6.70 8.60 -5.09
C THR A 288 -7.45 9.88 -4.71
N ASN A 289 -8.23 10.44 -5.64
CA ASN A 289 -9.08 11.64 -5.43
C ASN A 289 -10.30 11.37 -4.52
N MET A 290 -10.23 10.40 -3.60
CA MET A 290 -11.29 10.12 -2.64
C MET A 290 -11.12 11.02 -1.43
N HIS A 291 -12.03 11.98 -1.26
CA HIS A 291 -12.03 12.90 -0.14
C HIS A 291 -13.31 12.73 0.68
N PHE A 292 -13.16 12.50 1.98
CA PHE A 292 -14.29 12.56 2.92
C PHE A 292 -14.41 14.00 3.43
N SER A 293 -15.41 14.73 2.96
CA SER A 293 -15.72 16.05 3.52
C SER A 293 -16.68 15.86 4.69
N ARG A 294 -16.19 16.07 5.91
CA ARG A 294 -17.06 16.13 7.08
C ARG A 294 -17.91 17.39 6.99
N THR A 295 -19.18 17.24 6.66
CA THR A 295 -20.17 18.27 7.01
C THR A 295 -20.16 18.31 8.54
N LYS A 296 -19.54 19.32 9.16
CA LYS A 296 -19.64 19.50 10.61
C LYS A 296 -21.14 19.50 10.92
N SER A 297 -21.64 18.53 11.69
CA SER A 297 -23.01 18.59 12.19
C SER A 297 -23.12 19.92 12.93
N GLN A 298 -23.86 20.86 12.33
CA GLN A 298 -24.10 22.17 12.93
C GLN A 298 -24.84 22.03 14.27
N ILE A 299 -25.38 20.85 14.57
CA ILE A 299 -26.29 20.59 15.68
C ILE A 299 -25.53 20.21 16.97
N ALA A 300 -24.43 19.45 16.87
CA ALA A 300 -23.56 19.24 18.03
C ALA A 300 -22.96 20.57 18.53
N LYS A 301 -22.67 21.50 17.62
CA LYS A 301 -22.31 22.88 17.98
C LYS A 301 -23.47 23.69 18.54
N LYS A 302 -24.70 23.56 18.00
CA LYS A 302 -25.88 24.28 18.51
C LYS A 302 -26.36 23.82 19.88
N LEU A 303 -26.15 22.55 20.24
CA LEU A 303 -26.42 22.05 21.59
C LEU A 303 -25.33 22.53 22.56
N LEU A 304 -24.05 22.59 22.14
CA LEU A 304 -22.92 22.89 23.02
C LEU A 304 -22.48 24.37 23.10
N ASP A 305 -22.97 25.29 22.23
CA ASP A 305 -22.56 26.71 22.25
C ASP A 305 -23.73 27.65 22.65
N ILE A 306 -23.81 28.01 23.94
CA ILE A 306 -24.14 29.40 24.29
C ILE A 306 -22.81 30.15 24.46
N GLN A 307 -22.61 31.07 23.52
CA GLN A 307 -21.64 32.17 23.47
C GLN A 307 -20.29 31.98 22.75
N THR A 308 -20.23 32.68 21.61
CA THR A 308 -19.06 33.26 20.91
C THR A 308 -18.25 32.38 19.96
N GLY A 309 -18.94 31.70 19.04
CA GLY A 309 -18.33 31.42 17.74
C GLY A 309 -18.12 32.72 16.97
N ILE A 310 -16.90 33.01 16.52
CA ILE A 310 -16.62 34.09 15.56
C ILE A 310 -17.30 33.71 14.23
N GLU A 311 -18.59 34.02 14.12
CA GLU A 311 -19.30 33.99 12.85
C GLU A 311 -18.81 35.17 12.00
N ASN A 312 -18.65 34.94 10.69
CA ASN A 312 -18.14 35.88 9.69
C ASN A 312 -16.61 35.95 9.50
N ILE A 313 -15.86 34.86 9.69
CA ILE A 313 -14.48 34.80 9.16
C ILE A 313 -14.55 34.68 7.64
N LYS A 314 -14.45 35.81 6.95
CA LYS A 314 -14.23 35.87 5.51
C LYS A 314 -12.75 35.62 5.24
N LEU A 315 -12.41 34.38 4.87
CA LEU A 315 -11.07 34.06 4.37
C LEU A 315 -10.89 34.80 3.05
N THR A 316 -9.95 35.74 3.03
CA THR A 316 -9.53 36.43 1.82
C THR A 316 -8.17 35.89 1.42
N PHE A 317 -8.02 35.54 0.15
CA PHE A 317 -6.72 35.22 -0.40
C PHE A 317 -5.90 36.52 -0.46
N VAL A 318 -4.81 36.59 0.30
CA VAL A 318 -3.96 37.78 0.37
C VAL A 318 -2.89 37.77 -0.72
N SER A 319 -2.15 36.67 -0.86
CA SER A 319 -1.05 36.57 -1.84
C SER A 319 -0.62 35.11 -2.06
N LYS A 320 0.06 34.88 -3.19
CA LYS A 320 0.79 33.64 -3.50
C LYS A 320 2.18 34.02 -4.00
N PHE A 321 3.19 33.42 -3.41
CA PHE A 321 4.58 33.58 -3.80
C PHE A 321 5.23 32.21 -3.96
N GLN A 322 6.27 32.16 -4.78
CA GLN A 322 7.06 30.96 -4.97
C GLN A 322 8.24 30.99 -4.00
N LEU A 323 8.46 29.88 -3.30
CA LEU A 323 9.61 29.75 -2.42
C LEU A 323 10.89 29.63 -3.26
N PRO A 324 12.01 30.24 -2.84
CA PRO A 324 13.24 30.32 -3.63
C PRO A 324 14.06 29.02 -3.65
N PHE A 325 13.45 27.87 -3.36
CA PHE A 325 14.14 26.61 -3.17
C PHE A 325 13.68 25.56 -4.20
N ASP A 326 14.62 24.98 -4.94
CA ASP A 326 14.38 23.92 -5.95
C ASP A 326 14.37 22.49 -5.35
N VAL A 327 14.13 22.37 -4.04
CA VAL A 327 14.21 21.10 -3.30
C VAL A 327 12.87 20.84 -2.62
N ASP A 328 12.46 19.58 -2.49
CA ASP A 328 11.29 19.19 -1.70
C ASP A 328 11.50 19.60 -0.23
N ILE A 329 10.87 20.71 0.19
CA ILE A 329 10.95 21.21 1.56
C ILE A 329 9.75 20.75 2.37
N ASN A 330 10.03 20.08 3.49
CA ASN A 330 9.01 19.73 4.46
C ASN A 330 8.73 20.90 5.42
N ILE A 331 7.79 21.77 5.05
CA ILE A 331 7.32 22.87 5.89
C ILE A 331 6.43 22.30 7.00
N CYS A 332 6.84 22.47 8.24
CA CYS A 332 6.14 21.92 9.41
C CYS A 332 5.18 22.92 10.04
N CYS A 333 5.52 24.21 10.00
CA CYS A 333 4.71 25.26 10.60
C CYS A 333 4.98 26.61 9.92
N CYS A 334 3.98 27.50 9.93
CA CYS A 334 4.15 28.89 9.52
C CYS A 334 3.30 29.81 10.40
N SER A 335 3.72 31.06 10.51
CA SER A 335 2.95 32.11 11.18
C SER A 335 3.22 33.47 10.55
N ILE A 336 2.31 34.41 10.78
CA ILE A 336 2.43 35.79 10.33
C ILE A 336 2.80 36.62 11.57
N LEU A 337 3.90 37.35 11.48
CA LEU A 337 4.36 38.26 12.52
C LEU A 337 3.48 39.52 12.57
N PRO A 338 3.47 40.25 13.69
CA PRO A 338 2.70 41.48 13.81
C PRO A 338 3.09 42.58 12.82
N ASP A 339 4.28 42.49 12.21
CA ASP A 339 4.78 43.38 11.15
C ASP A 339 4.54 42.84 9.73
N GLU A 340 3.64 41.86 9.59
CA GLU A 340 3.23 41.20 8.34
C GLU A 340 4.32 40.32 7.68
N ARG A 341 5.48 40.14 8.30
CA ARG A 341 6.45 39.15 7.84
C ARG A 341 5.92 37.73 8.05
N VAL A 342 6.27 36.83 7.15
CA VAL A 342 5.89 35.41 7.25
C VAL A 342 7.09 34.62 7.73
N VAL A 343 6.89 33.83 8.78
CA VAL A 343 7.92 32.93 9.32
C VAL A 343 7.51 31.51 9.02
N MET A 344 8.42 30.75 8.43
CA MET A 344 8.21 29.35 8.10
C MET A 344 9.29 28.49 8.74
N VAL A 345 8.89 27.32 9.20
CA VAL A 345 9.76 26.34 9.84
C VAL A 345 9.81 25.10 8.98
N ASN A 346 11.00 24.64 8.62
CA ASN A 346 11.20 23.35 7.96
C ASN A 346 12.10 22.42 8.78
N ASN A 347 11.75 21.14 8.79
CA ASN A 347 12.44 20.12 9.59
C ASN A 347 13.45 19.28 8.79
N ASN A 348 13.84 19.74 7.60
CA ASN A 348 14.78 19.03 6.74
C ASN A 348 16.11 18.80 7.47
N SER A 349 16.68 17.60 7.31
CA SER A 349 17.89 17.16 8.00
C SER A 349 19.19 17.66 7.35
N SER A 350 19.13 18.37 6.23
CA SER A 350 20.29 18.98 5.61
C SER A 350 20.59 20.33 6.26
N ASP A 351 21.83 20.49 6.75
CA ASP A 351 22.31 21.71 7.41
C ASP A 351 22.22 22.97 6.52
N ASP A 352 22.07 22.81 5.20
CA ASP A 352 21.95 23.91 4.24
C ASP A 352 20.49 24.40 4.05
N VAL A 353 19.48 23.63 4.45
CA VAL A 353 18.06 23.95 4.15
C VAL A 353 17.18 23.97 5.39
N GLY A 354 17.50 23.22 6.45
CA GLY A 354 16.69 23.11 7.68
C GLY A 354 16.78 24.33 8.62
N GLY A 355 15.67 24.88 9.08
CA GLY A 355 15.66 26.04 9.99
C GLY A 355 14.41 26.90 9.90
N MET A 356 14.53 28.11 10.42
CA MET A 356 13.47 29.11 10.41
C MET A 356 13.75 30.14 9.30
N HIS A 357 12.83 30.25 8.36
CA HIS A 357 12.94 31.10 7.17
C HIS A 357 11.96 32.27 7.28
N ILE A 358 12.46 33.48 7.07
CA ILE A 358 11.69 34.71 7.21
C ILE A 358 11.47 35.31 5.82
N PHE A 359 10.22 35.66 5.52
CA PHE A 359 9.79 36.28 4.28
C PHE A 359 9.14 37.63 4.58
N SER A 360 9.26 38.56 3.63
CA SER A 360 8.48 39.79 3.65
C SER A 360 7.00 39.49 3.46
N LYS A 361 6.14 40.48 3.72
CA LYS A 361 4.69 40.38 3.46
C LYS A 361 4.34 40.05 1.99
N ASN A 362 5.25 40.38 1.07
CA ASN A 362 5.09 40.10 -0.36
C ASN A 362 5.65 38.73 -0.77
N GLY A 363 6.21 37.97 0.19
CA GLY A 363 6.79 36.66 -0.06
C GLY A 363 8.24 36.67 -0.51
N GLU A 364 8.93 37.81 -0.42
CA GLU A 364 10.36 37.90 -0.73
C GLU A 364 11.16 37.30 0.43
N TYR A 365 12.08 36.40 0.13
CA TYR A 365 12.95 35.79 1.13
C TYR A 365 13.89 36.84 1.73
N GLN A 366 13.90 36.95 3.07
CA GLN A 366 14.77 37.90 3.78
C GLN A 366 16.04 37.21 4.26
N PHE A 367 15.90 36.22 5.14
CA PHE A 367 17.03 35.49 5.73
C PHE A 367 16.56 34.21 6.43
N ARG A 368 17.53 33.37 6.80
CA ARG A 368 17.36 32.15 7.58
C ARG A 368 18.01 32.32 8.94
N VAL A 369 17.30 31.88 9.98
CA VAL A 369 17.87 31.65 11.31
C VAL A 369 18.24 30.18 11.39
N VAL A 370 19.53 29.92 11.58
CA VAL A 370 20.06 28.57 11.77
C VAL A 370 19.69 28.12 13.17
N CYS A 371 18.91 27.05 13.25
CA CYS A 371 18.55 26.45 14.52
C CYS A 371 19.59 25.40 14.94
N SER A 372 19.75 25.18 16.24
CA SER A 372 20.67 24.16 16.78
C SER A 372 20.28 22.72 16.43
N SER A 373 19.00 22.47 16.13
CA SER A 373 18.48 21.19 15.65
C SER A 373 17.21 21.41 14.83
N THR A 374 16.56 20.31 14.43
CA THR A 374 15.36 20.30 13.57
C THR A 374 14.15 20.92 14.27
N PRO A 375 13.69 22.11 13.85
CA PRO A 375 12.52 22.78 14.43
C PRO A 375 11.21 22.16 13.92
N PHE A 376 10.12 22.26 14.68
CA PHE A 376 8.84 21.62 14.36
C PHE A 376 7.64 22.58 14.44
N GLY A 377 7.34 23.09 15.65
CA GLY A 377 6.25 24.02 15.90
C GLY A 377 6.74 25.45 16.11
N LEU A 378 5.85 26.41 15.83
CA LEU A 378 6.10 27.85 15.94
C LEU A 378 4.91 28.54 16.62
N ALA A 379 5.18 29.43 17.56
CA ALA A 379 4.17 30.31 18.14
C ALA A 379 4.74 31.73 18.33
N VAL A 380 4.06 32.72 17.75
CA VAL A 380 4.40 34.13 17.92
C VAL A 380 4.00 34.56 19.33
N ILE A 381 4.97 35.01 20.12
CA ILE A 381 4.73 35.46 21.50
C ILE A 381 4.38 36.95 21.47
N ASN A 382 5.21 37.75 20.80
CA ASN A 382 5.05 39.19 20.69
C ASN A 382 5.68 39.71 19.39
N LYS A 383 5.92 41.03 19.27
CA LYS A 383 6.48 41.66 18.07
C LYS A 383 7.89 41.19 17.71
N SER A 384 8.71 40.86 18.70
CA SER A 384 10.12 40.50 18.49
C SER A 384 10.42 39.04 18.83
N ASP A 385 9.55 38.34 19.55
CA ASP A 385 9.86 37.02 20.11
C ASP A 385 8.99 35.91 19.54
N ILE A 386 9.63 34.79 19.19
CA ILE A 386 8.94 33.58 18.75
C ILE A 386 9.40 32.36 19.55
N ALA A 387 8.45 31.55 20.00
CA ALA A 387 8.71 30.22 20.54
C ALA A 387 8.80 29.20 19.40
N VAL A 388 9.89 28.42 19.38
CA VAL A 388 10.12 27.32 18.45
C VAL A 388 10.32 26.03 19.22
N SER A 389 9.61 24.96 18.84
CA SER A 389 9.76 23.65 19.46
C SER A 389 10.75 22.75 18.72
N PHE A 390 11.54 22.00 19.48
CA PHE A 390 12.59 21.09 19.00
C PHE A 390 12.33 19.69 19.54
N TYR A 391 11.70 18.85 18.72
CA TYR A 391 11.33 17.48 19.11
C TYR A 391 12.55 16.65 19.56
N LYS A 392 13.68 16.72 18.83
CA LYS A 392 14.88 15.93 19.14
C LYS A 392 15.54 16.37 20.45
N GLU A 393 15.50 17.66 20.75
CA GLU A 393 16.09 18.23 21.96
C GLU A 393 15.12 18.22 23.15
N ARG A 394 13.84 17.87 22.93
CA ARG A 394 12.75 17.99 23.92
C ARG A 394 12.74 19.38 24.59
N SER A 395 12.90 20.42 23.77
CA SER A 395 13.02 21.80 24.25
C SER A 395 12.16 22.77 23.44
N ILE A 396 11.79 23.88 24.08
CA ILE A 396 11.22 25.05 23.43
C ILE A 396 12.23 26.20 23.59
N LYS A 397 12.60 26.85 22.49
CA LYS A 397 13.51 28.01 22.52
C LYS A 397 12.77 29.25 22.07
N ILE A 398 13.00 30.34 22.79
CA ILE A 398 12.47 31.66 22.45
C ILE A 398 13.56 32.41 21.70
N TYR A 399 13.29 32.73 20.43
CA TYR A 399 14.18 33.50 19.56
C TYR A 399 13.78 34.97 19.54
N ASP A 400 14.77 35.84 19.68
CA ASP A 400 14.65 37.26 19.35
C ASP A 400 14.86 37.45 17.84
N LEU A 401 13.89 38.05 17.16
CA LEU A 401 13.94 38.35 15.73
C LEU A 401 14.67 39.66 15.41
N GLU A 402 15.04 40.47 16.39
CA GLU A 402 15.85 41.66 16.17
C GLU A 402 17.34 41.29 16.17
N ASN A 403 17.73 40.44 17.12
CA ASN A 403 19.13 40.05 17.35
C ASN A 403 19.46 38.64 16.87
N PHE A 404 18.46 37.88 16.41
CA PHE A 404 18.56 36.50 15.92
C PHE A 404 19.19 35.51 16.89
N ASN A 405 19.06 35.78 18.19
CA ASN A 405 19.64 34.98 19.26
C ASN A 405 18.56 34.35 20.13
N VAL A 406 18.91 33.24 20.76
CA VAL A 406 18.05 32.57 21.72
C VAL A 406 18.05 33.38 23.03
N LYS A 407 16.88 33.89 23.42
CA LYS A 407 16.68 34.60 24.70
C LYS A 407 16.53 33.63 25.86
N HIS A 408 15.74 32.58 25.67
CA HIS A 408 15.43 31.59 26.70
C HIS A 408 15.33 30.19 26.11
N VAL A 409 15.76 29.20 26.90
CA VAL A 409 15.58 27.78 26.62
C VAL A 409 14.73 27.20 27.74
N LEU A 410 13.54 26.73 27.39
CA LEU A 410 12.67 25.98 28.28
C LEU A 410 12.93 24.50 28.04
N LEU A 411 13.46 23.83 29.07
CA LEU A 411 13.64 22.38 29.10
C LEU A 411 12.42 21.78 29.79
N GLU A 412 11.57 21.07 29.07
CA GLU A 412 10.54 20.25 29.70
C GLU A 412 10.99 18.78 29.76
N GLY A 413 10.78 18.18 30.94
CA GLY A 413 10.70 16.73 31.10
C GLY A 413 9.45 16.19 30.41
N LEU A 414 9.41 16.23 29.08
CA LEU A 414 8.39 15.55 28.28
C LEU A 414 8.63 14.04 28.40
N THR A 415 7.94 13.39 29.34
CA THR A 415 7.79 11.94 29.36
C THR A 415 7.08 11.50 28.09
N SER A 416 7.75 10.65 27.33
CA SER A 416 7.24 10.06 26.09
C SER A 416 5.94 9.29 26.33
N LEU A 417 4.82 9.83 25.88
CA LEU A 417 3.77 8.99 25.32
C LEU A 417 4.15 8.75 23.86
N ASP A 418 4.62 7.52 23.59
CA ASP A 418 4.91 7.05 22.24
C ASP A 418 3.63 7.08 21.40
N TYR A 419 3.42 8.19 20.69
CA TYR A 419 2.45 8.27 19.59
C TYR A 419 3.22 8.47 18.28
N PRO A 420 3.17 7.51 17.35
CA PRO A 420 3.53 7.80 15.98
C PRO A 420 2.37 8.60 15.36
N SER A 421 2.73 9.61 14.57
CA SER A 421 1.85 10.44 13.73
C SER A 421 0.90 11.42 14.43
N SER A 422 1.28 12.71 14.30
CA SER A 422 0.38 13.86 14.09
C SER A 422 -0.72 14.09 15.13
N GLN A 423 -0.34 14.57 16.32
CA GLN A 423 -1.08 15.57 17.10
C GLN A 423 -0.30 15.82 18.40
N ILE A 424 0.54 16.86 18.44
CA ILE A 424 0.99 17.41 19.72
C ILE A 424 -0.13 18.34 20.18
N VAL A 425 -0.79 17.96 21.26
CA VAL A 425 -1.76 18.78 21.98
C VAL A 425 -1.00 19.96 22.59
N TRP A 426 -1.41 21.18 22.24
CA TRP A 426 -0.89 22.38 22.87
C TRP A 426 -1.50 22.54 24.27
N PHE A 427 -0.71 22.33 25.31
CA PHE A 427 -0.97 22.93 26.62
C PHE A 427 0.20 23.88 26.92
N LEU A 428 -0.03 25.17 26.70
CA LEU A 428 0.74 26.22 27.36
C LEU A 428 -0.20 26.87 28.37
N LEU A 429 -0.10 26.42 29.62
CA LEU A 429 -0.46 27.23 30.77
C LEU A 429 0.64 28.27 30.92
N LEU A 430 0.44 29.45 30.33
CA LEU A 430 1.17 30.65 30.72
C LEU A 430 0.30 31.39 31.73
N GLU A 431 0.53 31.12 33.02
CA GLU A 431 0.27 32.14 34.04
C GLU A 431 1.38 33.18 33.92
N MET A 432 0.97 34.38 33.50
CA MET A 432 1.63 35.70 33.57
C MET A 432 3.08 35.84 33.07
#